data_AF-H6BME1-F1
#
_entry.id   AF-H6BME1-F1
#
_cell.length_a   1.000
_cell.length_b   1.000
_cell.length_c   1.000
_cell.angle_alpha   90.00
_cell.angle_beta   90.00
_cell.angle_gamma   90.00
#
_symmetry.space_group_name_H-M   'P 1'
#
loop_
_entity.id
_entity.type
_entity.pdbx_description
1 polymer ?
#
loop_
_entity_poly.entity_id
_entity_poly.type
_entity_poly.pdbx_seq_one_letter_code
_entity_poly.pdbx_strand_id
1 'polypeptide(L)'
;MEIYGMTGEKLGTIGQVDKGKKDANADVDAVQDAHLPQWKRDFLQKPSISTRRGIAWGYSPPYEDTDTIVLTSPKAVFVDIRFPLRPAPTDPVEPLISDPAFWAFSGTASSTFYDREAETQTQTGYQKGSVDFSAAPAPSLSVAMPYTAHAVFRHEIDSKGPGISDEGDMFLLPNGDCVEVGMMHNPRTNRVEMYKEYWTAPPAAQDQGQGQGQVPRTPCVVAKTLDLPGRGAAAEHAGNGKGKGGEIESGAPVGAGVVIRVGDYCQGIVQRGKQTVLVERWQKTQVQGQISNNGGANGGVGRDGDRGDGVAIAAEWTKDRRSNTSNEDISMPCQWLCADTRTLGDQIVIHGVTWSVVEVVA
;
A
#
# COMPACT_ATOMS: atom_id res chain seq x y z
N MET A 1 -23.19 -16.67 -24.80
CA MET A 1 -24.19 -16.38 -23.74
C MET A 1 -24.25 -14.86 -23.57
N GLU A 2 -25.44 -14.28 -23.60
CA GLU A 2 -25.63 -12.81 -23.46
C GLU A 2 -25.76 -12.44 -21.98
N ILE A 3 -25.09 -11.37 -21.55
CA ILE A 3 -25.10 -10.91 -20.16
C ILE A 3 -25.82 -9.57 -20.11
N TYR A 4 -26.68 -9.39 -19.10
CA TYR A 4 -27.42 -8.17 -18.84
C TYR A 4 -27.09 -7.63 -17.45
N GLY A 5 -27.02 -6.30 -17.32
CA GLY A 5 -26.82 -5.60 -16.06
C GLY A 5 -28.09 -5.55 -15.21
N MET A 6 -27.97 -5.10 -13.96
CA MET A 6 -29.11 -5.00 -13.03
C MET A 6 -30.19 -4.02 -13.50
N THR A 7 -29.88 -3.11 -14.45
CA THR A 7 -30.84 -2.22 -15.09
C THR A 7 -31.33 -2.72 -16.46
N GLY A 8 -30.98 -3.95 -16.85
CA GLY A 8 -31.45 -4.62 -18.07
C GLY A 8 -30.67 -4.29 -19.34
N GLU A 9 -29.57 -3.54 -19.25
CA GLU A 9 -28.68 -3.21 -20.36
C GLU A 9 -27.79 -4.41 -20.74
N LYS A 10 -27.56 -4.61 -22.04
CA LYS A 10 -26.72 -5.70 -22.54
C LYS A 10 -25.24 -5.37 -22.36
N LEU A 11 -24.55 -6.12 -21.50
CA LEU A 11 -23.15 -5.89 -21.11
C LEU A 11 -22.13 -6.67 -21.96
N GLY A 12 -22.58 -7.58 -22.82
CA GLY A 12 -21.72 -8.28 -23.77
C GLY A 12 -22.18 -9.68 -24.13
N THR A 13 -21.37 -10.39 -24.93
CA THR A 13 -21.64 -11.78 -25.33
C THR A 13 -20.36 -12.61 -25.21
N ILE A 14 -20.38 -13.61 -24.33
CA ILE A 14 -19.27 -14.57 -24.17
C ILE A 14 -19.31 -15.55 -25.35
N GLY A 15 -18.22 -15.63 -26.14
CA GLY A 15 -17.98 -16.74 -27.09
C GLY A 15 -17.27 -16.45 -28.42
N GLN A 16 -16.87 -15.22 -28.76
CA GLN A 16 -16.10 -14.98 -30.00
C GLN A 16 -14.63 -14.68 -29.69
N VAL A 17 -13.76 -15.58 -30.15
CA VAL A 17 -12.30 -15.40 -30.17
C VAL A 17 -11.91 -15.06 -31.61
N ASP A 18 -11.51 -13.81 -31.83
CA ASP A 18 -10.88 -13.41 -33.09
C ASP A 18 -9.48 -14.04 -33.18
N LYS A 19 -9.27 -14.87 -34.21
CA LYS A 19 -7.98 -15.49 -34.49
C LYS A 19 -7.10 -14.54 -35.30
N GLY A 20 -6.28 -13.74 -34.61
CA GLY A 20 -5.15 -13.00 -35.19
C GLY A 20 -3.88 -13.86 -35.27
N LYS A 21 -3.12 -13.74 -36.37
CA LYS A 21 -1.98 -14.57 -36.79
C LYS A 21 -0.75 -14.47 -35.88
N LYS A 22 0.00 -15.58 -35.77
CA LYS A 22 1.33 -15.71 -35.13
C LYS A 22 2.42 -15.28 -36.09
N ASP A 23 3.33 -14.41 -35.64
CA ASP A 23 4.69 -14.32 -36.17
C ASP A 23 5.68 -14.71 -35.07
N ALA A 24 6.66 -15.54 -35.44
CA ALA A 24 7.62 -16.15 -34.55
C ALA A 24 8.97 -15.42 -34.63
N ASN A 25 9.41 -14.85 -33.50
CA ASN A 25 10.81 -14.75 -33.04
C ASN A 25 10.93 -13.65 -31.97
N ALA A 26 11.09 -14.02 -30.69
CA ALA A 26 11.76 -13.19 -29.67
C ALA A 26 12.07 -14.00 -28.40
N ASP A 27 13.18 -13.59 -27.78
CA ASP A 27 13.89 -14.03 -26.57
C ASP A 27 13.14 -14.74 -25.43
N VAL A 28 13.85 -15.68 -24.81
CA VAL A 28 13.38 -16.69 -23.84
C VAL A 28 12.98 -16.11 -22.48
N ASP A 29 13.31 -14.85 -22.16
CA ASP A 29 12.89 -14.19 -20.91
C ASP A 29 11.66 -13.25 -21.08
N ALA A 30 11.21 -13.00 -22.32
CA ALA A 30 10.02 -12.18 -22.61
C ALA A 30 8.72 -12.98 -22.79
N VAL A 31 8.79 -14.32 -22.70
CA VAL A 31 7.69 -15.22 -23.09
C VAL A 31 6.64 -15.42 -21.98
N GLN A 32 6.87 -14.95 -20.75
CA GLN A 32 5.88 -15.08 -19.66
C GLN A 32 4.89 -13.91 -19.55
N ASP A 33 5.16 -12.74 -20.12
CA ASP A 33 4.27 -11.56 -20.00
C ASP A 33 3.17 -11.47 -21.08
N ALA A 34 3.26 -12.27 -22.14
CA ALA A 34 2.48 -12.02 -23.35
C ALA A 34 0.98 -12.36 -23.27
N HIS A 35 0.47 -13.10 -22.28
CA HIS A 35 -0.93 -13.54 -22.24
C HIS A 35 -1.64 -13.40 -20.88
N LEU A 36 -1.17 -12.51 -19.99
CA LEU A 36 -1.95 -12.21 -18.79
C LEU A 36 -3.21 -11.42 -19.16
N PRO A 37 -4.41 -11.85 -18.72
CA PRO A 37 -5.63 -11.06 -18.90
C PRO A 37 -5.49 -9.71 -18.21
N GLN A 38 -6.17 -8.68 -18.73
CA GLN A 38 -5.98 -7.28 -18.27
C GLN A 38 -6.09 -7.12 -16.76
N TRP A 39 -7.08 -7.77 -16.13
CA TRP A 39 -7.27 -7.72 -14.67
C TRP A 39 -6.05 -8.22 -13.89
N LYS A 40 -5.35 -9.26 -14.38
CA LYS A 40 -4.16 -9.82 -13.72
C LYS A 40 -2.99 -8.87 -13.84
N ARG A 41 -2.89 -8.15 -14.97
CA ARG A 41 -1.94 -7.04 -15.14
C ARG A 41 -2.25 -5.89 -14.20
N ASP A 42 -3.52 -5.50 -14.07
CA ASP A 42 -3.95 -4.42 -13.19
C ASP A 42 -3.65 -4.75 -11.71
N PHE A 43 -3.91 -6.00 -11.29
CA PHE A 43 -3.56 -6.48 -9.95
C PHE A 43 -2.05 -6.44 -9.68
N LEU A 44 -1.27 -6.95 -10.65
CA LEU A 44 0.18 -7.03 -10.58
C LEU A 44 0.86 -5.68 -10.81
N GLN A 45 0.12 -4.65 -11.18
CA GLN A 45 0.69 -3.33 -11.40
C GLN A 45 1.29 -2.81 -10.10
N LYS A 46 2.61 -2.61 -10.13
CA LYS A 46 3.41 -2.04 -9.05
C LYS A 46 4.34 -0.97 -9.63
N PRO A 47 4.69 0.08 -8.86
CA PRO A 47 4.25 0.36 -7.49
C PRO A 47 2.75 0.64 -7.41
N SER A 48 2.17 0.48 -6.21
CA SER A 48 0.76 0.76 -5.96
C SER A 48 0.57 1.60 -4.70
N ILE A 49 -0.51 2.39 -4.71
CA ILE A 49 -1.00 3.15 -3.57
C ILE A 49 -2.44 2.69 -3.36
N SER A 50 -2.72 2.08 -2.21
CA SER A 50 -4.05 1.56 -1.86
C SER A 50 -4.60 2.29 -0.64
N THR A 51 -5.85 2.71 -0.71
CA THR A 51 -6.58 3.33 0.39
C THR A 51 -7.71 2.41 0.82
N ARG A 52 -7.81 2.12 2.12
CA ARG A 52 -8.95 1.36 2.66
C ARG A 52 -10.15 2.29 2.77
N ARG A 53 -11.29 1.86 2.25
CA ARG A 53 -12.56 2.60 2.27
C ARG A 53 -13.56 2.03 3.25
N GLY A 54 -13.32 0.82 3.73
CA GLY A 54 -14.10 0.21 4.80
C GLY A 54 -13.65 -1.20 5.11
N ILE A 55 -14.01 -1.62 6.31
CA ILE A 55 -13.86 -2.97 6.83
C ILE A 55 -15.22 -3.46 7.36
N ALA A 56 -15.55 -4.72 7.14
CA ALA A 56 -16.70 -5.39 7.75
C ALA A 56 -16.28 -6.71 8.40
N TRP A 57 -16.82 -6.99 9.58
CA TRP A 57 -16.58 -8.24 10.31
C TRP A 57 -17.81 -9.15 10.26
N GLY A 58 -17.63 -10.39 9.78
CA GLY A 58 -18.71 -11.36 9.59
C GLY A 58 -19.85 -10.78 8.76
N TYR A 59 -21.05 -10.70 9.36
CA TYR A 59 -22.26 -10.15 8.72
C TYR A 59 -22.56 -8.70 9.14
N SER A 60 -21.66 -8.05 9.88
CA SER A 60 -21.88 -6.68 10.33
C SER A 60 -21.80 -5.69 9.16
N PRO A 61 -22.50 -4.55 9.23
CA PRO A 61 -22.34 -3.47 8.26
C PRO A 61 -20.87 -2.99 8.18
N PRO A 62 -20.39 -2.57 7.01
CA PRO A 62 -19.05 -2.01 6.87
C PRO A 62 -18.93 -0.67 7.59
N TYR A 63 -17.73 -0.38 8.09
CA TYR A 63 -17.35 0.92 8.64
C TYR A 63 -15.90 1.25 8.27
N GLU A 64 -15.50 2.51 8.43
CA GLU A 64 -14.10 2.92 8.33
C GLU A 64 -13.79 3.86 9.49
N ASP A 65 -12.89 3.45 10.39
CA ASP A 65 -12.44 4.24 11.54
C ASP A 65 -10.98 4.68 11.42
N THR A 66 -10.37 4.44 10.26
CA THR A 66 -8.99 4.80 9.96
C THR A 66 -8.83 5.51 8.61
N ASP A 67 -7.81 6.35 8.52
CA ASP A 67 -7.22 6.78 7.27
C ASP A 67 -6.07 5.83 6.94
N THR A 68 -6.41 4.71 6.29
CA THR A 68 -5.46 3.66 5.92
C THR A 68 -4.93 3.90 4.52
N ILE A 69 -3.60 3.96 4.40
CA ILE A 69 -2.89 3.99 3.12
C ILE A 69 -1.79 2.93 3.16
N VAL A 70 -1.73 2.11 2.13
CA VAL A 70 -0.67 1.13 1.88
C VAL A 70 0.13 1.56 0.67
N LEU A 71 1.45 1.68 0.83
CA LEU A 71 2.39 1.83 -0.28
C LEU A 71 3.07 0.51 -0.56
N THR A 72 3.10 0.07 -1.81
CA THR A 72 3.78 -1.17 -2.22
C THR A 72 4.73 -0.90 -3.38
N SER A 73 5.99 -1.31 -3.24
CA SER A 73 7.02 -1.20 -4.27
C SER A 73 6.90 -2.29 -5.35
N PRO A 74 7.56 -2.15 -6.51
CA PRO A 74 7.70 -3.21 -7.52
C PRO A 74 8.17 -4.55 -6.96
N LYS A 75 9.11 -4.55 -6.00
CA LYS A 75 9.58 -5.77 -5.33
C LYS A 75 8.65 -6.29 -4.22
N ALA A 76 7.40 -5.81 -4.20
CA ALA A 76 6.39 -6.18 -3.21
C ALA A 76 6.78 -5.89 -1.75
N VAL A 77 7.69 -4.93 -1.52
CA VAL A 77 7.91 -4.36 -0.19
C VAL A 77 6.77 -3.40 0.10
N PHE A 78 6.16 -3.48 1.27
CA PHE A 78 5.03 -2.62 1.61
C PHE A 78 5.16 -1.95 2.97
N VAL A 79 4.48 -0.81 3.11
CA VAL A 79 4.19 -0.12 4.37
C VAL A 79 2.68 0.12 4.43
N ASP A 80 2.03 -0.39 5.47
CA ASP A 80 0.62 -0.14 5.82
C ASP A 80 0.59 0.71 7.09
N ILE A 81 0.04 1.92 7.01
CA ILE A 81 -0.20 2.78 8.17
C ILE A 81 -1.69 3.05 8.25
N ARG A 82 -2.30 2.73 9.39
CA ARG A 82 -3.72 2.95 9.70
C ARG A 82 -3.84 4.00 10.80
N PHE A 83 -3.95 5.27 10.42
CA PHE A 83 -4.18 6.33 11.40
C PHE A 83 -5.64 6.39 11.81
N PRO A 84 -5.99 6.47 13.09
CA PRO A 84 -7.37 6.69 13.51
C PRO A 84 -7.97 7.96 12.88
N LEU A 85 -9.23 7.88 12.44
CA LEU A 85 -10.00 9.05 11.98
C LEU A 85 -10.53 9.87 13.16
N ARG A 86 -10.77 9.22 14.29
CA ARG A 86 -11.17 9.91 15.50
C ARG A 86 -10.04 10.86 15.91
N PRO A 87 -10.35 12.12 16.26
CA PRO A 87 -9.35 12.95 16.91
C PRO A 87 -8.86 12.17 18.15
N ALA A 88 -7.55 12.16 18.36
CA ALA A 88 -6.98 11.67 19.61
C ALA A 88 -7.84 12.22 20.77
N PRO A 89 -8.10 11.42 21.84
CA PRO A 89 -8.79 11.92 23.01
C PRO A 89 -8.23 13.30 23.37
N THR A 90 -9.08 14.21 23.83
CA THR A 90 -8.70 15.57 24.26
C THR A 90 -7.63 15.61 25.36
N ASP A 91 -7.16 14.44 25.79
CA ASP A 91 -6.10 14.22 26.76
C ASP A 91 -4.76 13.97 26.04
N PRO A 92 -3.77 14.89 26.14
CA PRO A 92 -2.48 14.82 25.43
C PRO A 92 -1.55 13.67 25.88
N VAL A 93 -2.04 12.70 26.66
CA VAL A 93 -1.23 11.69 27.34
C VAL A 93 -1.33 10.30 26.68
N GLU A 94 -2.37 10.01 25.89
CA GLU A 94 -2.51 8.68 25.28
C GLU A 94 -1.63 8.53 24.03
N PRO A 95 -0.63 7.61 24.03
CA PRO A 95 0.23 7.40 22.88
C PRO A 95 -0.59 6.89 21.68
N LEU A 96 -0.26 7.29 20.45
CA LEU A 96 -0.94 6.80 19.23
C LEU A 96 -1.12 5.26 19.20
N ILE A 97 -0.14 4.53 19.73
CA ILE A 97 -0.14 3.06 19.78
C ILE A 97 -1.22 2.46 20.70
N SER A 98 -1.78 3.24 21.63
CA SER A 98 -2.88 2.81 22.51
C SER A 98 -4.24 2.88 21.84
N ASP A 99 -4.40 3.61 20.73
CA ASP A 99 -5.68 3.63 20.02
C ASP A 99 -5.98 2.23 19.43
N PRO A 100 -7.13 1.61 19.74
CA PRO A 100 -7.47 0.29 19.22
C PRO A 100 -7.57 0.24 17.69
N ALA A 101 -7.83 1.37 17.03
CA ALA A 101 -7.87 1.47 15.57
C ALA A 101 -6.49 1.70 14.95
N PHE A 102 -5.50 2.19 15.73
CA PHE A 102 -4.15 2.37 15.21
C PHE A 102 -3.48 1.02 14.99
N TRP A 103 -2.93 0.85 13.80
CA TRP A 103 -2.06 -0.25 13.44
C TRP A 103 -1.12 0.21 12.33
N ALA A 104 0.16 -0.12 12.45
CA ALA A 104 1.11 0.10 11.38
C ALA A 104 2.08 -1.07 11.30
N PHE A 105 2.38 -1.47 10.07
CA PHE A 105 3.25 -2.59 9.80
C PHE A 105 3.87 -2.48 8.41
N SER A 106 4.93 -3.27 8.20
CA SER A 106 5.61 -3.35 6.91
C SER A 106 6.22 -4.72 6.72
N GLY A 107 6.51 -5.05 5.47
CA GLY A 107 7.21 -6.28 5.14
C GLY A 107 7.12 -6.59 3.66
N THR A 108 6.86 -7.85 3.33
CA THR A 108 6.80 -8.33 1.95
C THR A 108 5.47 -9.00 1.67
N ALA A 109 4.91 -8.71 0.50
CA ALA A 109 3.69 -9.32 0.00
C ALA A 109 4.01 -10.35 -1.07
N SER A 110 3.21 -11.41 -1.13
CA SER A 110 3.23 -12.39 -2.23
C SER A 110 1.80 -12.73 -2.62
N SER A 111 1.60 -13.12 -3.88
CA SER A 111 0.27 -13.49 -4.35
C SER A 111 0.33 -14.73 -5.24
N THR A 112 -0.66 -15.60 -5.09
CA THR A 112 -0.86 -16.78 -5.93
C THR A 112 -2.21 -16.67 -6.62
N PHE A 113 -2.26 -17.03 -7.90
CA PHE A 113 -3.48 -16.97 -8.69
C PHE A 113 -4.04 -18.37 -8.88
N TYR A 114 -5.36 -18.49 -8.84
CA TYR A 114 -6.05 -19.74 -9.15
C TYR A 114 -6.10 -19.93 -10.67
N ASP A 115 -5.08 -20.59 -11.23
CA ASP A 115 -5.02 -20.87 -12.67
C ASP A 115 -5.83 -22.15 -13.02
N ARG A 116 -6.74 -22.03 -13.99
CA ARG A 116 -7.62 -23.13 -14.46
C ARG A 116 -6.89 -24.25 -15.21
N GLU A 117 -5.69 -24.00 -15.71
CA GLU A 117 -5.04 -24.90 -16.69
C GLU A 117 -4.60 -26.25 -16.11
N ALA A 118 -4.44 -26.35 -14.78
CA ALA A 118 -4.06 -27.60 -14.11
C ALA A 118 -5.19 -28.65 -14.07
N GLU A 119 -6.47 -28.27 -14.18
CA GLU A 119 -7.60 -29.22 -14.13
C GLU A 119 -7.96 -29.82 -15.51
N THR A 120 -7.54 -29.19 -16.61
CA THR A 120 -7.92 -29.63 -17.96
C THR A 120 -7.13 -30.81 -18.53
N GLN A 121 -6.07 -31.29 -17.86
CA GLN A 121 -5.27 -32.42 -18.36
C GLN A 121 -5.67 -33.81 -17.82
N THR A 122 -6.62 -33.92 -16.88
CA THR A 122 -7.05 -35.22 -16.33
C THR A 122 -8.42 -35.72 -16.78
N GLN A 123 -9.18 -34.94 -17.57
CA GLN A 123 -10.50 -35.34 -18.08
C GLN A 123 -10.57 -35.38 -19.61
N THR A 124 -9.78 -36.24 -20.25
CA THR A 124 -10.06 -36.69 -21.64
C THR A 124 -10.46 -38.16 -21.64
N GLY A 125 -11.67 -38.42 -21.14
CA GLY A 125 -12.21 -39.78 -21.06
C GLY A 125 -13.73 -39.81 -20.93
N TYR A 126 -14.46 -38.97 -21.67
CA TYR A 126 -15.93 -39.04 -21.70
C TYR A 126 -16.40 -39.71 -22.99
N GLN A 127 -16.81 -40.98 -22.90
CA GLN A 127 -17.55 -41.66 -23.95
C GLN A 127 -19.04 -41.26 -23.87
N LYS A 128 -19.62 -41.04 -25.05
CA LYS A 128 -21.03 -40.70 -25.26
C LYS A 128 -21.91 -41.92 -24.94
N GLY A 129 -22.53 -41.92 -23.76
CA GLY A 129 -23.48 -42.96 -23.31
C GLY A 129 -24.56 -42.36 -22.40
N SER A 130 -25.76 -42.91 -22.51
CA SER A 130 -27.04 -42.47 -21.92
C SER A 130 -27.00 -41.95 -20.48
N VAL A 131 -27.66 -40.81 -20.24
CA VAL A 131 -27.94 -40.29 -18.89
C VAL A 131 -29.06 -41.09 -18.22
N ASP A 132 -28.73 -41.73 -17.11
CA ASP A 132 -29.66 -42.34 -16.16
C ASP A 132 -29.86 -41.36 -14.98
N PHE A 133 -31.12 -40.99 -14.67
CA PHE A 133 -31.45 -39.92 -13.71
C PHE A 133 -31.52 -40.40 -12.25
N SER A 134 -31.15 -41.66 -11.95
CA SER A 134 -31.23 -42.21 -10.58
C SER A 134 -29.90 -42.26 -9.81
N ALA A 135 -28.81 -41.68 -10.34
CA ALA A 135 -27.52 -41.64 -9.66
C ALA A 135 -27.30 -40.32 -8.90
N ALA A 136 -26.78 -40.43 -7.67
CA ALA A 136 -26.42 -39.30 -6.81
C ALA A 136 -25.60 -38.23 -7.56
N PRO A 137 -25.76 -36.92 -7.24
CA PRO A 137 -25.08 -35.86 -7.97
C PRO A 137 -23.57 -36.04 -7.89
N ALA A 138 -22.91 -36.04 -9.05
CA ALA A 138 -21.47 -36.10 -9.18
C ALA A 138 -20.77 -34.97 -8.38
N PRO A 139 -19.55 -35.19 -7.86
CA PRO A 139 -18.86 -34.19 -7.06
C PRO A 139 -18.42 -33.01 -7.92
N SER A 140 -18.63 -31.83 -7.32
CA SER A 140 -18.00 -30.53 -7.61
C SER A 140 -17.99 -30.04 -9.05
N LEU A 141 -19.00 -29.21 -9.38
CA LEU A 141 -18.71 -28.04 -10.21
C LEU A 141 -17.68 -27.20 -9.46
N SER A 142 -16.42 -27.20 -9.91
CA SER A 142 -15.42 -26.27 -9.39
C SER A 142 -15.91 -24.85 -9.70
N VAL A 143 -16.31 -24.12 -8.66
CA VAL A 143 -16.66 -22.70 -8.79
C VAL A 143 -15.34 -21.98 -9.04
N ALA A 144 -15.05 -21.70 -10.31
CA ALA A 144 -13.90 -20.90 -10.68
C ALA A 144 -14.16 -19.44 -10.30
N MET A 145 -13.24 -18.85 -9.54
CA MET A 145 -13.20 -17.42 -9.24
C MET A 145 -12.08 -16.77 -10.06
N PRO A 146 -12.29 -16.49 -11.37
CA PRO A 146 -11.19 -16.11 -12.28
C PRO A 146 -10.59 -14.73 -12.02
N TYR A 147 -11.10 -13.97 -11.05
CA TYR A 147 -10.62 -12.63 -10.66
C TYR A 147 -10.10 -12.62 -9.23
N THR A 148 -9.59 -13.75 -8.76
CA THR A 148 -9.03 -13.88 -7.42
C THR A 148 -7.55 -14.16 -7.40
N ALA A 149 -6.89 -13.58 -6.41
CA ALA A 149 -5.54 -13.94 -6.00
C ALA A 149 -5.54 -14.16 -4.49
N HIS A 150 -4.87 -15.22 -4.03
CA HIS A 150 -4.60 -15.38 -2.62
C HIS A 150 -3.32 -14.59 -2.29
N ALA A 151 -3.42 -13.60 -1.41
CA ALA A 151 -2.32 -12.75 -0.98
C ALA A 151 -1.88 -13.10 0.43
N VAL A 152 -0.55 -13.13 0.63
CA VAL A 152 0.08 -13.34 1.94
C VAL A 152 0.99 -12.16 2.22
N PHE A 153 0.80 -11.55 3.38
CA PHE A 153 1.58 -10.42 3.85
C PHE A 153 2.41 -10.85 5.07
N ARG A 154 3.73 -10.87 4.91
CA ARG A 154 4.67 -11.24 5.97
C ARG A 154 5.19 -9.98 6.64
N HIS A 155 4.91 -9.81 7.92
CA HIS A 155 5.33 -8.61 8.66
C HIS A 155 6.80 -8.75 9.11
N GLU A 156 7.61 -7.75 8.76
CA GLU A 156 8.96 -7.52 9.29
C GLU A 156 8.92 -6.60 10.52
N ILE A 157 8.07 -5.57 10.48
CA ILE A 157 7.81 -4.63 11.57
C ILE A 157 6.30 -4.55 11.77
N ASP A 158 5.84 -4.62 13.02
CA ASP A 158 4.42 -4.51 13.37
C ASP A 158 4.24 -3.85 14.74
N SER A 159 3.40 -2.80 14.81
CA SER A 159 3.10 -2.06 16.04
C SER A 159 2.34 -2.87 17.09
N LYS A 160 1.74 -4.01 16.73
CA LYS A 160 1.05 -4.92 17.65
C LYS A 160 1.95 -6.07 18.13
N GLY A 161 3.17 -6.16 17.63
CA GLY A 161 4.18 -7.14 18.06
C GLY A 161 4.64 -8.09 16.95
N PRO A 162 5.72 -8.84 17.17
CA PRO A 162 6.32 -9.70 16.15
C PRO A 162 5.48 -10.95 15.86
N GLY A 163 5.70 -11.56 14.70
CA GLY A 163 5.15 -12.88 14.35
C GLY A 163 3.70 -12.86 13.87
N ILE A 164 3.17 -11.67 13.56
CA ILE A 164 1.87 -11.52 12.91
C ILE A 164 2.07 -11.69 11.39
N SER A 165 1.20 -12.45 10.77
CA SER A 165 1.05 -12.55 9.32
C SER A 165 -0.44 -12.58 9.05
N ASP A 166 -0.89 -11.79 8.10
CA ASP A 166 -2.23 -11.84 7.57
C ASP A 166 -2.19 -12.33 6.11
N GLU A 167 -3.28 -13.00 5.75
CA GLU A 167 -3.52 -13.51 4.41
C GLU A 167 -5.00 -13.30 4.08
N GLY A 168 -5.28 -13.16 2.79
CA GLY A 168 -6.60 -12.86 2.31
C GLY A 168 -6.75 -13.20 0.83
N ASP A 169 -7.96 -13.55 0.45
CA ASP A 169 -8.35 -13.68 -0.94
C ASP A 169 -8.76 -12.31 -1.48
N MET A 170 -8.05 -11.87 -2.52
CA MET A 170 -8.22 -10.59 -3.19
C MET A 170 -9.17 -10.78 -4.37
N PHE A 171 -10.31 -10.10 -4.34
CA PHE A 171 -11.32 -10.09 -5.41
C PHE A 171 -11.26 -8.77 -6.15
N LEU A 172 -10.78 -8.79 -7.39
CA LEU A 172 -10.77 -7.58 -8.22
C LEU A 172 -12.16 -7.27 -8.75
N LEU A 173 -12.54 -6.00 -8.63
CA LEU A 173 -13.79 -5.48 -9.11
C LEU A 173 -13.63 -4.85 -10.51
N PRO A 174 -14.69 -4.84 -11.35
CA PRO A 174 -14.62 -4.27 -12.69
C PRO A 174 -14.23 -2.78 -12.76
N ASN A 175 -14.37 -2.05 -11.65
CA ASN A 175 -14.00 -0.63 -11.55
C ASN A 175 -12.53 -0.42 -11.14
N GLY A 176 -11.74 -1.48 -11.00
CA GLY A 176 -10.33 -1.42 -10.61
C GLY A 176 -10.07 -1.47 -9.10
N ASP A 177 -11.12 -1.52 -8.28
CA ASP A 177 -11.00 -1.72 -6.84
C ASP A 177 -10.78 -3.19 -6.48
N CYS A 178 -10.46 -3.43 -5.21
CA CYS A 178 -10.28 -4.77 -4.68
C CYS A 178 -11.07 -4.96 -3.38
N VAL A 179 -11.69 -6.13 -3.22
CA VAL A 179 -12.18 -6.60 -1.92
C VAL A 179 -11.24 -7.69 -1.43
N GLU A 180 -10.64 -7.49 -0.28
CA GLU A 180 -9.89 -8.50 0.43
C GLU A 180 -10.82 -9.22 1.41
N VAL A 181 -10.75 -10.55 1.45
CA VAL A 181 -11.51 -11.37 2.38
C VAL A 181 -10.57 -12.35 3.07
N GLY A 182 -10.56 -12.35 4.39
CA GLY A 182 -9.71 -13.25 5.16
C GLY A 182 -10.29 -13.56 6.53
N MET A 183 -9.48 -14.18 7.37
CA MET A 183 -9.78 -14.42 8.79
C MET A 183 -8.73 -13.75 9.66
N MET A 184 -9.17 -12.96 10.63
CA MET A 184 -8.26 -12.26 11.54
C MET A 184 -8.90 -12.11 12.93
N HIS A 185 -8.07 -11.87 13.93
CA HIS A 185 -8.54 -11.51 15.26
C HIS A 185 -9.24 -10.14 15.24
N ASN A 186 -10.55 -10.12 15.50
CA ASN A 186 -11.32 -8.90 15.64
C ASN A 186 -10.97 -8.22 16.98
N PRO A 187 -10.40 -7.00 16.97
CA PRO A 187 -9.96 -6.33 18.20
C PRO A 187 -11.12 -5.93 19.13
N ARG A 188 -12.35 -5.85 18.62
CA ARG A 188 -13.53 -5.48 19.42
C ARG A 188 -14.15 -6.67 20.14
N THR A 189 -14.19 -7.83 19.49
CA THR A 189 -14.82 -9.04 20.04
C THR A 189 -13.81 -10.02 20.63
N ASN A 190 -12.51 -9.82 20.35
CA ASN A 190 -11.40 -10.68 20.75
C ASN A 190 -11.56 -12.13 20.25
N ARG A 191 -12.10 -12.29 19.03
CA ARG A 191 -12.35 -13.58 18.36
C ARG A 191 -11.79 -13.56 16.95
N VAL A 192 -11.39 -14.72 16.45
CA VAL A 192 -11.07 -14.89 15.03
C VAL A 192 -12.39 -14.85 14.24
N GLU A 193 -12.51 -13.88 13.36
CA GLU A 193 -13.70 -13.64 12.56
C GLU A 193 -13.30 -13.42 11.09
N MET A 194 -14.23 -13.72 10.19
CA MET A 194 -14.09 -13.30 8.80
C MET A 194 -14.08 -11.78 8.74
N TYR A 195 -13.15 -11.19 7.99
CA TYR A 195 -13.16 -9.78 7.67
C TYR A 195 -13.31 -9.60 6.15
N LYS A 196 -13.78 -8.41 5.76
CA LYS A 196 -13.81 -7.92 4.39
C LYS A 196 -13.26 -6.50 4.39
N GLU A 197 -12.18 -6.24 3.66
CA GLU A 197 -11.64 -4.89 3.46
C GLU A 197 -11.87 -4.47 2.01
N TYR A 198 -12.32 -3.23 1.80
CA TYR A 198 -12.53 -2.66 0.47
C TYR A 198 -11.44 -1.62 0.19
N TRP A 199 -10.69 -1.85 -0.88
CA TRP A 199 -9.49 -1.15 -1.26
C TRP A 199 -9.66 -0.45 -2.61
N THR A 200 -9.24 0.81 -2.67
CA THR A 200 -9.27 1.63 -3.90
C THR A 200 -7.94 2.37 -4.09
N ALA A 201 -7.69 2.88 -5.28
CA ALA A 201 -6.60 3.83 -5.48
C ALA A 201 -7.01 5.23 -4.98
N PRO A 202 -6.07 6.06 -4.50
CA PRO A 202 -6.38 7.44 -4.17
C PRO A 202 -6.92 8.19 -5.40
N PRO A 203 -7.81 9.18 -5.18
CA PRO A 203 -8.27 10.04 -6.27
C PRO A 203 -7.08 10.81 -6.83
N ALA A 204 -7.00 10.98 -8.15
CA ALA A 204 -6.03 11.90 -8.72
C ALA A 204 -6.30 13.32 -8.27
N ALA A 205 -5.24 14.09 -8.09
CA ALA A 205 -5.36 15.54 -7.93
C ALA A 205 -6.21 16.08 -9.09
N GLN A 206 -7.23 16.88 -8.78
CA GLN A 206 -8.01 17.55 -9.80
C GLN A 206 -7.09 18.53 -10.53
N ASP A 207 -6.61 18.14 -11.71
CA ASP A 207 -6.03 19.11 -12.62
C ASP A 207 -7.18 19.99 -13.10
N GLN A 208 -7.09 21.30 -12.89
CA GLN A 208 -8.17 22.26 -13.13
C GLN A 208 -8.49 22.37 -14.63
N GLY A 209 -9.21 21.39 -15.17
CA GLY A 209 -9.87 21.48 -16.49
C GLY A 209 -9.42 20.50 -17.57
N GLN A 210 -8.57 19.51 -17.30
CA GLN A 210 -8.23 18.48 -18.30
C GLN A 210 -8.18 17.06 -17.69
N GLY A 211 -9.34 16.39 -17.67
CA GLY A 211 -9.43 14.94 -17.54
C GLY A 211 -9.23 14.35 -16.13
N GLN A 212 -9.79 13.17 -15.94
CA GLN A 212 -9.54 12.31 -14.78
C GLN A 212 -8.06 11.89 -14.81
N GLY A 213 -7.19 12.63 -14.12
CA GLY A 213 -5.78 12.24 -13.99
C GLY A 213 -5.65 10.87 -13.31
N GLN A 214 -4.50 10.22 -13.45
CA GLN A 214 -4.08 9.12 -12.58
C GLN A 214 -3.11 9.68 -11.54
N VAL A 215 -3.15 9.15 -10.31
CA VAL A 215 -2.17 9.52 -9.28
C VAL A 215 -0.78 9.12 -9.75
N PRO A 216 0.23 10.02 -9.70
CA PRO A 216 1.58 9.68 -10.10
C PRO A 216 2.11 8.53 -9.24
N ARG A 217 2.62 7.51 -9.90
CA ARG A 217 3.19 6.31 -9.26
C ARG A 217 4.72 6.29 -9.32
N THR A 218 5.30 7.22 -10.06
CA THR A 218 6.74 7.45 -10.14
C THR A 218 7.09 8.86 -9.63
N PRO A 219 8.28 9.03 -9.03
CA PRO A 219 9.25 7.99 -8.74
C PRO A 219 8.76 7.05 -7.63
N CYS A 220 9.21 5.80 -7.65
CA CYS A 220 9.12 4.91 -6.49
C CYS A 220 10.52 4.65 -5.94
N VAL A 221 10.70 4.93 -4.65
CA VAL A 221 12.00 4.82 -3.98
C VAL A 221 11.80 4.09 -2.67
N VAL A 222 12.64 3.10 -2.38
CA VAL A 222 12.63 2.38 -1.10
C VAL A 222 13.98 2.55 -0.42
N ALA A 223 13.97 3.01 0.82
CA ALA A 223 15.13 3.00 1.70
C ALA A 223 14.91 2.03 2.87
N LYS A 224 15.93 1.23 3.19
CA LYS A 224 15.93 0.36 4.38
C LYS A 224 17.13 0.69 5.27
N THR A 225 16.99 0.44 6.57
CA THR A 225 18.13 0.44 7.50
C THR A 225 19.11 -0.66 7.11
N LEU A 226 20.41 -0.36 7.13
CA LEU A 226 21.45 -1.37 7.07
C LEU A 226 21.66 -1.96 8.46
N ASP A 227 21.72 -3.29 8.57
CA ASP A 227 22.12 -3.94 9.82
C ASP A 227 23.50 -3.41 10.23
N LEU A 228 23.61 -2.88 11.46
CA LEU A 228 24.91 -2.58 12.03
C LEU A 228 25.60 -3.90 12.38
N PRO A 229 26.68 -4.30 11.72
CA PRO A 229 27.41 -5.48 12.12
C PRO A 229 28.03 -5.23 13.51
N GLY A 230 27.52 -5.91 14.55
CA GLY A 230 28.21 -5.96 15.85
C GLY A 230 27.40 -5.85 17.15
N ARG A 231 26.06 -5.80 17.15
CA ARG A 231 25.27 -5.75 18.41
C ARG A 231 24.44 -6.99 18.75
N GLY A 232 24.45 -8.02 17.90
CA GLY A 232 23.63 -9.23 18.07
C GLY A 232 24.07 -10.25 19.13
N ALA A 233 25.06 -9.96 19.98
CA ALA A 233 25.62 -10.98 20.91
C ALA A 233 25.71 -10.56 22.40
N ALA A 234 25.28 -9.34 22.78
CA ALA A 234 25.53 -8.83 24.14
C ALA A 234 24.26 -8.62 25.01
N ALA A 235 23.10 -9.16 24.62
CA ALA A 235 21.83 -8.91 25.30
C ALA A 235 21.25 -10.10 26.10
N GLU A 236 22.05 -11.11 26.46
CA GLU A 236 21.59 -12.23 27.29
C GLU A 236 22.02 -12.20 28.77
N HIS A 237 22.82 -11.22 29.21
CA HIS A 237 23.24 -11.15 30.62
C HIS A 237 23.21 -9.73 31.21
N ALA A 238 22.02 -9.30 31.62
CA ALA A 238 21.82 -8.38 32.74
C ALA A 238 20.37 -8.60 33.22
N GLY A 239 20.10 -9.14 34.40
CA GLY A 239 20.65 -8.70 35.68
C GLY A 239 19.54 -7.91 36.39
N ASN A 240 18.81 -8.60 37.27
CA ASN A 240 17.68 -8.12 38.05
C ASN A 240 18.05 -6.85 38.86
N GLY A 241 17.66 -5.67 38.37
CA GLY A 241 17.92 -4.39 39.02
C GLY A 241 16.66 -3.52 39.06
N LYS A 242 16.01 -3.44 40.23
CA LYS A 242 14.94 -2.46 40.51
C LYS A 242 15.55 -1.06 40.59
N GLY A 243 15.36 -0.25 39.55
CA GLY A 243 15.61 1.19 39.56
C GLY A 243 14.32 1.96 39.25
N LYS A 244 13.95 2.89 40.13
CA LYS A 244 12.84 3.82 39.97
C LYS A 244 13.31 5.05 39.18
N GLY A 245 12.46 5.55 38.28
CA GLY A 245 12.37 6.97 37.93
C GLY A 245 13.12 7.43 36.68
N GLY A 246 12.34 7.76 35.64
CA GLY A 246 12.48 8.96 34.80
C GLY A 246 13.81 9.26 34.12
N GLU A 247 13.97 8.76 32.89
CA GLU A 247 14.49 9.49 31.72
C GLU A 247 14.29 8.58 30.50
N ILE A 248 13.78 9.12 29.39
CA ILE A 248 13.69 8.39 28.13
C ILE A 248 15.13 8.30 27.60
N GLU A 249 15.81 7.18 27.89
CA GLU A 249 17.15 6.92 27.36
C GLU A 249 17.12 6.94 25.83
N SER A 250 17.79 7.93 25.26
CA SER A 250 18.07 8.11 23.83
C SER A 250 19.02 7.05 23.24
N GLY A 251 19.16 5.89 23.89
CA GLY A 251 20.16 4.85 23.60
C GLY A 251 19.60 3.50 23.15
N ALA A 252 18.27 3.33 23.04
CA ALA A 252 17.70 2.07 22.55
C ALA A 252 18.14 1.83 21.09
N PRO A 253 18.69 0.64 20.75
CA PRO A 253 19.05 0.35 19.38
C PRO A 253 17.82 0.47 18.49
N VAL A 254 17.98 1.27 17.42
CA VAL A 254 17.01 1.32 16.34
C VAL A 254 17.09 -0.03 15.63
N GLY A 255 15.95 -0.71 15.57
CA GLY A 255 15.77 -1.96 14.83
C GLY A 255 15.56 -1.69 13.35
N ALA A 256 15.01 -2.68 12.64
CA ALA A 256 14.72 -2.56 11.22
C ALA A 256 13.82 -1.34 10.94
N GLY A 257 14.05 -0.71 9.79
CA GLY A 257 13.21 0.38 9.29
C GLY A 257 13.11 0.35 7.77
N VAL A 258 11.97 0.82 7.27
CA VAL A 258 11.70 0.98 5.85
C VAL A 258 10.99 2.30 5.59
N VAL A 259 11.39 2.98 4.53
CA VAL A 259 10.69 4.16 3.98
C VAL A 259 10.41 3.89 2.51
N ILE A 260 9.15 4.07 2.10
CA ILE A 260 8.71 3.93 0.72
C ILE A 260 8.12 5.26 0.26
N ARG A 261 8.60 5.75 -0.87
CA ARG A 261 7.96 6.79 -1.67
C ARG A 261 7.33 6.17 -2.90
N VAL A 262 6.10 6.57 -3.24
CA VAL A 262 5.42 6.29 -4.50
C VAL A 262 4.78 7.58 -4.99
N GLY A 263 5.37 8.19 -6.01
CA GLY A 263 4.98 9.48 -6.56
C GLY A 263 4.92 10.57 -5.48
N ASP A 264 3.70 11.00 -5.19
CA ASP A 264 3.36 12.09 -4.25
C ASP A 264 3.05 11.59 -2.83
N TYR A 265 3.26 10.30 -2.54
CA TYR A 265 3.08 9.71 -1.22
C TYR A 265 4.40 9.16 -0.71
N CYS A 266 4.68 9.37 0.57
CA CYS A 266 5.81 8.75 1.25
C CYS A 266 5.37 8.28 2.64
N GLN A 267 5.72 7.05 3.00
CA GLN A 267 5.49 6.48 4.31
C GLN A 267 6.78 5.87 4.84
N GLY A 268 7.03 6.05 6.14
CA GLY A 268 8.15 5.45 6.83
C GLY A 268 7.70 4.78 8.11
N ILE A 269 8.37 3.68 8.44
CA ILE A 269 8.17 2.92 9.66
C ILE A 269 9.52 2.41 10.15
N VAL A 270 9.78 2.56 11.46
CA VAL A 270 11.01 2.06 12.08
C VAL A 270 10.71 1.50 13.47
N GLN A 271 11.30 0.36 13.78
CA GLN A 271 11.26 -0.21 15.11
C GLN A 271 12.33 0.43 15.99
N ARG A 272 11.99 0.89 17.19
CA ARG A 272 12.93 1.31 18.23
C ARG A 272 12.78 0.41 19.45
N GLY A 273 13.84 -0.31 19.82
CA GLY A 273 13.76 -1.29 20.90
C GLY A 273 12.74 -2.42 20.61
N LYS A 274 12.19 -3.03 21.67
CA LYS A 274 11.37 -4.25 21.52
C LYS A 274 9.91 -4.00 21.13
N GLN A 275 9.35 -2.82 21.43
CA GLN A 275 7.90 -2.58 21.34
C GLN A 275 7.53 -1.20 20.80
N THR A 276 8.49 -0.31 20.53
CA THR A 276 8.18 1.02 20.02
C THR A 276 8.29 1.01 18.50
N VAL A 277 7.22 1.41 17.83
CA VAL A 277 7.21 1.65 16.38
C VAL A 277 6.96 3.12 16.13
N LEU A 278 7.86 3.74 15.37
CA LEU A 278 7.70 5.10 14.88
C LEU A 278 7.23 5.06 13.43
N VAL A 279 6.31 5.96 13.09
CA VAL A 279 5.71 6.07 11.76
C VAL A 279 5.63 7.51 11.30
N GLU A 280 5.83 7.70 10.00
CA GLU A 280 5.60 8.94 9.32
C GLU A 280 4.80 8.72 8.04
N ARG A 281 3.92 9.66 7.73
CA ARG A 281 3.27 9.78 6.43
C ARG A 281 3.48 11.20 5.91
N TRP A 282 3.85 11.31 4.65
CA TRP A 282 4.06 12.55 3.93
C TRP A 282 3.30 12.52 2.62
N GLN A 283 2.74 13.66 2.24
CA GLN A 283 2.04 13.82 0.98
C GLN A 283 2.47 15.11 0.30
N LYS A 284 2.71 15.05 -1.01
CA LYS A 284 2.96 16.24 -1.84
C LYS A 284 1.62 16.83 -2.23
N THR A 285 1.42 18.12 -1.93
CA THR A 285 0.18 18.83 -2.24
C THR A 285 0.50 20.09 -3.03
N GLN A 286 -0.32 20.42 -4.01
CA GLN A 286 -0.21 21.70 -4.72
C GLN A 286 -0.71 22.82 -3.80
N VAL A 287 0.16 23.77 -3.49
CA VAL A 287 -0.19 24.98 -2.74
C VAL A 287 -0.31 26.13 -3.73
N GLN A 288 -1.49 26.75 -3.74
CA GLN A 288 -1.70 27.97 -4.52
C GLN A 288 -0.99 29.12 -3.80
N GLY A 289 0.15 29.55 -4.33
CA GLY A 289 0.85 30.71 -3.81
C GLY A 289 0.02 31.97 -4.02
N GLN A 290 -0.45 32.60 -2.94
CA GLN A 290 -0.86 34.00 -3.02
C GLN A 290 0.41 34.83 -3.22
N ILE A 291 0.59 35.39 -4.41
CA ILE A 291 1.58 36.43 -4.64
C ILE A 291 1.17 37.62 -3.78
N SER A 292 1.80 37.79 -2.62
CA SER A 292 1.67 39.02 -1.86
C SER A 292 2.43 40.10 -2.63
N ASN A 293 1.67 40.98 -3.31
CA ASN A 293 2.19 42.21 -3.88
C ASN A 293 2.60 43.16 -2.75
N ASN A 294 3.71 42.88 -2.06
CA ASN A 294 4.46 43.88 -1.31
C ASN A 294 5.53 44.51 -2.22
N GLY A 295 5.06 45.06 -3.34
CA GLY A 295 5.83 45.99 -4.16
C GLY A 295 5.65 47.39 -3.60
N GLY A 296 6.67 47.86 -2.87
CA GLY A 296 6.74 49.24 -2.41
C GLY A 296 6.55 50.22 -3.57
N ALA A 297 5.74 51.23 -3.32
CA ALA A 297 5.55 52.36 -4.22
C ALA A 297 6.91 53.01 -4.54
N ASN A 298 7.36 52.90 -5.80
CA ASN A 298 8.14 53.93 -6.45
C ASN A 298 7.85 53.93 -7.94
N GLY A 299 7.60 55.14 -8.45
CA GLY A 299 6.88 55.38 -9.70
C GLY A 299 7.66 55.06 -10.97
N GLY A 300 6.89 54.84 -12.04
CA GLY A 300 7.41 54.65 -13.38
C GLY A 300 6.29 54.30 -14.35
N VAL A 301 5.66 55.31 -14.94
CA VAL A 301 4.71 55.19 -16.05
C VAL A 301 5.40 54.54 -17.24
N GLY A 302 4.91 53.39 -17.72
CA GLY A 302 5.48 52.69 -18.88
C GLY A 302 4.65 51.52 -19.41
N ARG A 303 3.68 51.84 -20.28
CA ARG A 303 3.07 51.08 -21.40
C ARG A 303 2.87 49.55 -21.31
N ASP A 304 1.60 49.21 -21.45
CA ASP A 304 0.95 47.95 -21.86
C ASP A 304 1.82 46.95 -22.61
N GLY A 305 2.01 45.81 -21.95
CA GLY A 305 2.49 44.56 -22.52
C GLY A 305 2.02 43.43 -21.60
N ASP A 306 0.89 42.85 -21.99
CA ASP A 306 0.35 41.54 -21.62
C ASP A 306 1.31 40.68 -20.75
N ARG A 307 1.16 40.77 -19.43
CA ARG A 307 1.75 39.83 -18.48
C ARG A 307 0.60 39.07 -17.85
N GLY A 308 0.34 37.88 -18.37
CA GLY A 308 -0.44 36.90 -17.64
C GLY A 308 0.24 36.69 -16.29
N ASP A 309 -0.44 37.12 -15.22
CA ASP A 309 -0.11 36.78 -13.84
C ASP A 309 -0.32 35.26 -13.68
N GLY A 310 0.66 34.49 -14.15
CA GLY A 310 0.75 33.07 -13.92
C GLY A 310 0.95 32.83 -12.44
N VAL A 311 -0.11 32.43 -11.75
CA VAL A 311 -0.02 31.94 -10.37
C VAL A 311 0.94 30.76 -10.37
N ALA A 312 2.14 30.94 -9.80
CA ALA A 312 3.08 29.85 -9.62
C ALA A 312 2.47 28.87 -8.60
N ILE A 313 2.05 27.70 -9.07
CA ILE A 313 1.61 26.60 -8.22
C ILE A 313 2.89 25.93 -7.70
N ALA A 314 3.21 26.14 -6.41
CA ALA A 314 4.31 25.44 -5.76
C ALA A 314 3.77 24.13 -5.17
N ALA A 315 4.47 23.02 -5.38
CA ALA A 315 4.15 21.76 -4.72
C ALA A 315 4.98 21.63 -3.44
N GLU A 316 4.33 21.35 -2.32
CA GLU A 316 4.96 21.23 -1.00
C GLU A 316 4.68 19.85 -0.40
N TRP A 317 5.70 19.26 0.24
CA TRP A 317 5.55 18.03 1.02
C TRP A 317 5.10 18.36 2.43
N THR A 318 3.96 17.81 2.86
CA THR A 318 3.41 18.00 4.19
C THR A 318 3.41 16.68 4.95
N LYS A 319 3.95 16.70 6.18
CA LYS A 319 3.87 15.57 7.11
C LYS A 319 2.48 15.49 7.72
N ASP A 320 1.89 14.30 7.74
CA ASP A 320 0.64 14.06 8.45
C ASP A 320 0.84 14.29 9.95
N ARG A 321 0.02 15.16 10.53
CA ARG A 321 0.06 15.52 11.97
C ARG A 321 -0.13 14.33 12.92
N ARG A 322 -0.63 13.19 12.43
CA ARG A 322 -0.82 11.95 13.21
C ARG A 322 0.44 11.09 13.24
N SER A 323 1.47 11.42 12.45
CA SER A 323 2.80 10.81 12.57
C SER A 323 3.32 10.97 14.00
N ASN A 324 3.92 9.92 14.56
CA ASN A 324 4.33 9.90 15.97
C ASN A 324 5.81 10.23 16.19
N THR A 325 6.46 10.86 15.20
CA THR A 325 7.81 11.41 15.31
C THR A 325 7.78 12.93 15.42
N SER A 326 8.74 13.50 16.16
CA SER A 326 8.90 14.96 16.28
C SER A 326 9.29 15.59 14.93
N ASN A 327 9.01 16.87 14.78
CA ASN A 327 9.54 17.68 13.67
C ASN A 327 10.99 18.14 13.92
N GLU A 328 11.40 18.17 15.19
CA GLU A 328 12.75 18.60 15.60
C GLU A 328 13.74 17.42 15.62
N ASP A 329 13.23 16.21 15.88
CA ASP A 329 14.03 14.98 15.96
C ASP A 329 13.76 14.05 14.76
N ILE A 330 14.61 14.16 13.73
CA ILE A 330 14.53 13.34 12.53
C ILE A 330 14.82 11.88 12.94
N SER A 331 13.79 11.05 12.96
CA SER A 331 13.90 9.65 13.36
C SER A 331 14.07 8.68 12.18
N MET A 332 13.69 9.12 10.98
CA MET A 332 13.75 8.36 9.73
C MET A 332 13.87 9.31 8.52
N PRO A 333 14.39 8.86 7.36
CA PRO A 333 14.75 9.73 6.26
C PRO A 333 13.59 10.06 5.30
N CYS A 334 12.33 10.15 5.75
CA CYS A 334 11.18 10.38 4.86
C CYS A 334 11.32 11.66 4.02
N GLN A 335 11.62 12.79 4.65
CA GLN A 335 11.81 14.06 3.95
C GLN A 335 12.99 14.01 2.97
N TRP A 336 14.07 13.30 3.31
CA TRP A 336 15.20 13.08 2.41
C TRP A 336 14.81 12.24 1.19
N LEU A 337 13.97 11.21 1.38
CA LEU A 337 13.46 10.36 0.31
C LEU A 337 12.45 11.06 -0.61
N CYS A 338 11.81 12.13 -0.12
CA CYS A 338 10.88 12.97 -0.90
C CYS A 338 11.55 13.80 -2.02
N ALA A 339 12.89 13.83 -2.08
CA ALA A 339 13.61 14.46 -3.18
C ALA A 339 13.52 13.63 -4.48
N ASP A 340 13.37 14.30 -5.62
CA ASP A 340 13.26 13.66 -6.96
C ASP A 340 14.60 13.14 -7.52
N THR A 341 15.69 13.26 -6.76
CA THR A 341 17.06 12.99 -7.20
C THR A 341 17.68 11.74 -6.60
N ARG A 342 16.90 10.89 -5.92
CA ARG A 342 17.43 9.70 -5.24
C ARG A 342 17.88 8.63 -6.25
N THR A 343 19.03 8.02 -5.99
CA THR A 343 19.57 6.90 -6.78
C THR A 343 19.83 5.66 -5.95
N LEU A 344 19.90 4.49 -6.61
CA LEU A 344 20.16 3.21 -5.95
C LEU A 344 21.52 3.27 -5.24
N GLY A 345 21.55 2.90 -3.95
CA GLY A 345 22.76 2.94 -3.13
C GLY A 345 23.04 4.29 -2.46
N ASP A 346 22.22 5.32 -2.69
CA ASP A 346 22.26 6.55 -1.87
C ASP A 346 22.12 6.18 -0.39
N GLN A 347 22.92 6.83 0.47
CA GLN A 347 22.89 6.59 1.90
C GLN A 347 22.74 7.88 2.71
N ILE A 348 22.14 7.75 3.89
CA ILE A 348 22.08 8.80 4.90
C ILE A 348 22.19 8.17 6.29
N VAL A 349 22.86 8.86 7.22
CA VAL A 349 22.98 8.44 8.61
C VAL A 349 22.10 9.32 9.48
N ILE A 350 21.20 8.69 10.24
CA ILE A 350 20.29 9.36 11.19
C ILE A 350 20.48 8.67 12.54
N HIS A 351 20.90 9.41 13.56
CA HIS A 351 21.16 8.87 14.91
C HIS A 351 22.03 7.62 14.94
N GLY A 352 23.07 7.58 14.11
CA GLY A 352 23.99 6.44 14.00
C GLY A 352 23.43 5.24 13.22
N VAL A 353 22.23 5.35 12.67
CA VAL A 353 21.61 4.32 11.82
C VAL A 353 21.83 4.71 10.37
N THR A 354 22.45 3.81 9.59
CA THR A 354 22.61 4.02 8.15
C THR A 354 21.37 3.53 7.43
N TRP A 355 20.80 4.40 6.61
CA TRP A 355 19.72 4.09 5.68
C TRP A 355 20.30 4.05 4.28
N SER A 356 19.89 3.07 3.49
CA SER A 356 20.33 2.90 2.10
C SER A 356 19.12 2.78 1.18
N VAL A 357 19.16 3.46 0.04
CA VAL A 357 18.20 3.24 -1.04
C VAL A 357 18.47 1.88 -1.67
N VAL A 358 17.48 1.00 -1.63
CA VAL A 358 17.55 -0.41 -2.09
C VAL A 358 16.68 -0.69 -3.33
N GLU A 359 15.84 0.27 -3.72
CA GLU A 359 14.98 0.19 -4.89
C GLU A 359 14.68 1.61 -5.42
N VAL A 360 14.75 1.77 -6.75
CA VAL A 360 14.37 3.00 -7.46
C VAL A 360 13.68 2.64 -8.76
N VAL A 361 12.54 3.26 -9.01
CA VAL A 361 11.86 3.34 -10.31
C VAL A 361 11.64 4.82 -10.58
N ALA A 362 12.22 5.32 -11.67
CA ALA A 362 12.16 6.72 -12.05
C ALA A 362 10.88 7.05 -12.83
#